data_AF-A0A2M6Z525-F1
#
_entry.id   AF-A0A2M6Z525-F1
#
_cell.length_a   1.000
_cell.length_b   1.000
_cell.length_c   1.000
_cell.angle_alpha   90.00
_cell.angle_beta   90.00
_cell.angle_gamma   90.00
#
_symmetry.space_group_name_H-M   'P 1'
#
loop_
_entity.id
_entity.type
_entity.pdbx_description
1 polymer ?
#
loop_
_entity_poly.entity_id
_entity_poly.type
_entity_poly.pdbx_seq_one_letter_code
_entity_poly.pdbx_strand_id
1 'polypeptide(L)'
;MKKNWIVTLIIFLPVIFVPVMFAPEDPRKFYIGIFSYVAVIAVTMLFQLMGSVFDTAKIRQSLIGGILGVAGIFLLTPLLRSFTHSSVGLGDSPIGQTILLSVLYYSGFMFGAVLSYFSFQQKAGDKKSESIALITSEKKICDTSVLIDGRLADMADAGFLDGEIIIPQFILRELQSIADSADQLKRNRGRRGLDIVKRLQDIEGLKVSIPATDFPSEKEVDHKLLLLALDINASLITNDFNLNKVAKVRSIKVLNLNDLVNALKTIYLPGEEITVPVTRAGKEPGQGIAYLDDGTMVVMDGGANHVGKMVKATVTNIHQTTAGRMIFSRFENISKRNGEE
;
A
#
# COMPACT_ATOMS: atom_id res chain seq x y z
N MET A 1 20.01 -5.22 -23.28
CA MET A 1 19.76 -4.89 -24.71
C MET A 1 20.29 -5.92 -25.73
N LYS A 2 21.32 -6.74 -25.46
CA LYS A 2 21.91 -7.63 -26.49
C LYS A 2 21.23 -9.01 -26.71
N LYS A 3 20.18 -9.39 -25.96
CA LYS A 3 19.70 -10.79 -25.91
C LYS A 3 18.56 -11.16 -26.89
N ASN A 4 18.00 -10.21 -27.64
CA ASN A 4 16.76 -10.44 -28.41
C ASN A 4 16.93 -10.62 -29.92
N TRP A 5 18.14 -10.38 -30.47
CA TRP A 5 18.35 -10.46 -31.92
C TRP A 5 18.34 -11.90 -32.45
N ILE A 6 18.87 -12.84 -31.67
CA ILE A 6 18.94 -14.27 -32.01
C ILE A 6 17.53 -14.88 -32.11
N VAL A 7 16.64 -14.55 -31.18
CA VAL A 7 15.24 -15.03 -31.19
C VAL A 7 14.49 -14.50 -32.41
N THR A 8 14.75 -13.24 -32.79
CA THR A 8 14.17 -12.64 -34.01
C THR A 8 14.67 -13.37 -35.26
N LEU A 9 15.98 -13.64 -35.34
CA LEU A 9 16.59 -14.35 -36.48
C LEU A 9 16.06 -15.78 -36.66
N ILE A 10 15.84 -16.50 -35.56
CA ILE A 10 15.32 -17.87 -35.58
C ILE A 10 13.84 -17.93 -36.00
N ILE A 11 13.03 -16.94 -35.60
CA ILE A 11 11.59 -16.90 -35.92
C ILE A 11 11.34 -16.60 -37.42
N PHE A 12 12.24 -15.89 -38.09
CA PHE A 12 12.06 -15.50 -39.50
C PHE A 12 12.77 -16.42 -40.51
N LEU A 13 13.60 -17.36 -40.04
CA LEU A 13 14.21 -18.40 -40.88
C LEU A 13 13.20 -19.20 -41.74
N PRO A 14 11.98 -19.54 -41.25
CA PRO A 14 10.97 -20.25 -42.06
C PRO A 14 10.37 -19.39 -43.18
N VAL A 15 10.33 -18.06 -43.02
CA VAL A 15 9.77 -17.13 -44.03
C VAL A 15 10.68 -17.06 -45.27
N ILE A 16 11.97 -17.36 -45.10
CA ILE A 16 12.95 -17.50 -46.19
C ILE A 16 12.78 -18.85 -46.90
N PHE A 17 12.47 -19.89 -46.15
CA PHE A 17 12.49 -21.27 -46.65
C PHE A 17 11.27 -21.61 -47.52
N VAL A 18 10.11 -21.01 -47.21
CA VAL A 18 8.84 -21.35 -47.88
C VAL A 18 8.77 -20.82 -49.33
N PRO A 19 9.16 -19.57 -49.67
CA PRO A 19 9.08 -19.11 -51.06
C PRO A 19 10.12 -19.79 -51.98
N VAL A 20 11.30 -20.13 -51.44
CA VAL A 20 12.42 -20.71 -52.21
C VAL A 20 12.18 -22.20 -52.52
N MET A 21 11.55 -22.95 -51.61
CA MET A 21 11.22 -24.37 -51.83
C MET A 21 10.10 -24.60 -52.85
N PHE A 22 9.19 -23.64 -53.03
CA PHE A 22 7.97 -23.82 -53.83
C PHE A 22 8.04 -23.26 -55.26
N ALA A 23 9.17 -22.70 -55.69
CA ALA A 23 9.30 -22.18 -57.06
C ALA A 23 10.75 -22.14 -57.62
N PRO A 24 11.39 -23.29 -57.88
CA PRO A 24 12.72 -23.31 -58.49
C PRO A 24 12.76 -22.95 -59.99
N GLU A 25 11.63 -22.93 -60.69
CA GLU A 25 11.60 -22.86 -62.17
C GLU A 25 11.34 -21.47 -62.78
N ASP A 26 10.94 -20.46 -61.99
CA ASP A 26 10.60 -19.11 -62.52
C ASP A 26 11.39 -17.99 -61.82
N PRO A 27 12.32 -17.31 -62.52
CA PRO A 27 13.21 -16.31 -61.92
C PRO A 27 12.46 -15.10 -61.34
N ARG A 28 11.22 -14.81 -61.78
CA ARG A 28 10.42 -13.71 -61.23
C ARG A 28 9.97 -13.96 -59.79
N LYS A 29 9.70 -15.22 -59.45
CA LYS A 29 9.26 -15.61 -58.10
C LYS A 29 10.41 -15.51 -57.09
N PHE A 30 11.65 -15.68 -57.54
CA PHE A 30 12.85 -15.45 -56.75
C PHE A 30 12.99 -13.96 -56.34
N TYR A 31 12.81 -13.02 -57.27
CA TYR A 31 12.84 -11.59 -56.96
C TYR A 31 11.71 -11.14 -56.04
N ILE A 32 10.50 -11.71 -56.19
CA ILE A 32 9.38 -11.46 -55.27
C ILE A 32 9.73 -11.94 -53.85
N GLY A 33 10.39 -13.10 -53.73
CA GLY A 33 10.91 -13.61 -52.46
C GLY A 33 11.89 -12.64 -51.80
N ILE A 34 12.88 -12.16 -52.55
CA ILE A 34 13.87 -11.18 -52.06
C ILE A 34 13.19 -9.86 -51.64
N PHE A 35 12.26 -9.34 -52.45
CA PHE A 35 11.57 -8.10 -52.13
C PHE A 35 10.70 -8.23 -50.88
N SER A 36 10.00 -9.35 -50.71
CA SER A 36 9.22 -9.64 -49.51
C SER A 36 10.11 -9.72 -48.26
N TYR A 37 11.33 -10.26 -48.38
CA TYR A 37 12.30 -10.35 -47.30
C TYR A 37 12.81 -8.97 -46.87
N VAL A 38 13.17 -8.11 -47.82
CA VAL A 38 13.62 -6.74 -47.54
C VAL A 38 12.50 -5.92 -46.88
N ALA A 39 11.25 -6.09 -47.32
CA ALA A 39 10.10 -5.43 -46.72
C ALA A 39 9.86 -5.88 -45.26
N VAL A 40 9.98 -7.18 -44.97
CA VAL A 40 9.86 -7.71 -43.60
C VAL A 40 10.98 -7.19 -42.70
N ILE A 41 12.23 -7.13 -43.19
CA ILE A 41 13.34 -6.55 -42.44
C ILE A 41 13.10 -5.07 -42.15
N ALA A 42 12.65 -4.29 -43.14
CA ALA A 42 12.36 -2.87 -42.95
C ALA A 42 11.27 -2.64 -41.88
N VAL A 43 10.19 -3.43 -41.92
CA VAL A 43 9.10 -3.36 -40.92
C VAL A 43 9.59 -3.75 -39.52
N THR A 44 10.44 -4.78 -39.42
CA THR A 44 10.99 -5.21 -38.12
C THR A 44 11.99 -4.20 -37.53
N MET A 45 12.83 -3.56 -38.36
CA MET A 45 13.72 -2.47 -37.92
C MET A 45 12.92 -1.24 -37.47
N LEU A 46 11.83 -0.91 -38.17
CA LEU A 46 10.91 0.16 -37.76
C LEU A 46 10.29 -0.14 -36.39
N PHE A 47 9.83 -1.37 -36.17
CA PHE A 47 9.28 -1.80 -34.88
C PHE A 47 10.31 -1.80 -33.74
N GLN A 48 11.57 -2.16 -34.03
CA GLN A 48 12.65 -2.07 -33.04
C GLN A 48 13.00 -0.62 -32.69
N LEU A 49 12.93 0.30 -33.65
CA LEU A 49 13.12 1.74 -33.41
C LEU A 49 12.00 2.31 -32.51
N MET A 50 10.77 1.81 -32.65
CA MET A 50 9.63 2.14 -31.77
C MET A 50 9.66 1.41 -30.42
N GLY A 51 10.57 0.44 -30.24
CA GLY A 51 10.67 -0.42 -29.07
C GLY A 51 11.08 0.27 -27.77
N SER A 52 11.46 1.56 -27.79
CA SER A 52 11.69 2.36 -26.59
C SER A 52 10.40 2.77 -25.86
N VAL A 53 9.23 2.53 -26.47
CA VAL A 53 7.92 2.99 -25.95
C VAL A 53 7.07 1.86 -25.36
N PHE A 54 7.37 0.59 -25.65
CA PHE A 54 6.44 -0.53 -25.34
C PHE A 54 7.04 -1.60 -24.41
N ASP A 55 6.33 -1.79 -23.29
CA ASP A 55 6.60 -2.74 -22.22
C ASP A 55 6.63 -4.22 -22.70
N THR A 56 7.67 -4.94 -22.29
CA THR A 56 7.98 -6.33 -22.66
C THR A 56 6.84 -7.34 -22.44
N ALA A 57 5.95 -7.08 -21.49
CA ALA A 57 4.77 -7.92 -21.24
C ALA A 57 3.73 -7.86 -22.39
N LYS A 58 3.61 -6.70 -23.06
CA LYS A 58 2.67 -6.47 -24.17
C LYS A 58 3.08 -7.23 -25.43
N ILE A 59 4.39 -7.38 -25.65
CA ILE A 59 4.97 -8.11 -26.79
C ILE A 59 4.66 -9.62 -26.68
N ARG A 60 4.76 -10.20 -25.47
CA ARG A 60 4.52 -11.64 -25.26
C ARG A 60 3.06 -12.06 -25.51
N GLN A 61 2.10 -11.22 -25.18
CA GLN A 61 0.68 -11.53 -25.39
C GLN A 61 0.29 -11.39 -26.88
N SER A 62 0.83 -10.38 -27.56
CA SER A 62 0.69 -10.22 -29.01
C SER A 62 1.28 -11.42 -29.78
N LEU A 63 2.40 -11.99 -29.30
CA LEU A 63 2.99 -13.22 -29.87
C LEU A 63 2.07 -14.44 -29.72
N ILE A 64 1.46 -14.65 -28.55
CA ILE A 64 0.55 -15.79 -28.33
C ILE A 64 -0.70 -15.67 -29.21
N GLY A 65 -1.28 -14.46 -29.30
CA GLY A 65 -2.43 -14.20 -30.17
C GLY A 65 -2.11 -14.39 -31.65
N GLY A 66 -0.92 -13.95 -32.10
CA GLY A 66 -0.46 -14.14 -33.48
C GLY A 66 -0.29 -15.62 -33.84
N ILE A 67 0.31 -16.41 -32.95
CA ILE A 67 0.51 -17.86 -33.18
C ILE A 67 -0.84 -18.60 -33.27
N LEU A 68 -1.79 -18.28 -32.38
CA LEU A 68 -3.13 -18.88 -32.41
C LEU A 68 -3.91 -18.45 -33.66
N GLY A 69 -3.74 -17.22 -34.12
CA GLY A 69 -4.35 -16.73 -35.36
C GLY A 69 -3.83 -17.48 -36.59
N VAL A 70 -2.51 -17.70 -36.69
CA VAL A 70 -1.90 -18.47 -37.79
C VAL A 70 -2.38 -19.93 -37.77
N ALA A 71 -2.43 -20.55 -36.59
CA ALA A 71 -2.93 -21.91 -36.44
C ALA A 71 -4.42 -22.02 -36.84
N GLY A 72 -5.23 -21.03 -36.45
CA GLY A 72 -6.64 -20.96 -36.85
C GLY A 72 -6.84 -20.83 -38.36
N ILE A 73 -6.04 -19.98 -39.02
CA ILE A 73 -6.07 -19.83 -40.49
C ILE A 73 -5.66 -21.13 -41.17
N PHE A 74 -4.58 -21.80 -40.72
CA PHE A 74 -4.13 -23.06 -41.30
C PHE A 74 -5.20 -24.16 -41.21
N LEU A 75 -5.93 -24.22 -40.10
CA LEU A 75 -7.03 -25.16 -39.90
C LEU A 75 -8.28 -24.81 -40.73
N LEU A 76 -8.56 -23.52 -40.96
CA LEU A 76 -9.73 -23.06 -41.73
C LEU A 76 -9.49 -23.02 -43.24
N THR A 77 -8.24 -23.04 -43.70
CA THR A 77 -7.88 -22.95 -45.13
C THR A 77 -8.53 -24.03 -46.01
N PRO A 78 -8.60 -25.32 -45.61
CA PRO A 78 -9.29 -26.35 -46.40
C PRO A 78 -10.80 -26.11 -46.52
N LEU A 79 -11.42 -25.55 -45.48
CA LEU A 79 -12.85 -25.25 -45.43
C LEU A 79 -13.19 -24.02 -46.30
N LEU A 80 -12.37 -22.97 -46.22
CA LEU A 80 -12.48 -21.78 -47.07
C LEU A 80 -12.30 -22.13 -48.55
N ARG A 81 -11.31 -22.98 -48.88
CA ARG A 81 -11.06 -23.44 -50.26
C ARG A 81 -12.25 -24.21 -50.84
N SER A 82 -12.95 -24.97 -50.01
CA SER A 82 -14.15 -25.71 -50.42
C SER A 82 -15.33 -24.77 -50.74
N PHE A 83 -15.43 -23.64 -50.03
CA PHE A 83 -16.48 -22.63 -50.26
C PHE A 83 -16.20 -21.74 -51.47
N THR A 84 -14.94 -21.40 -51.73
CA THR A 84 -14.54 -20.50 -52.84
C THR A 84 -14.71 -21.13 -54.22
N HIS A 85 -14.62 -22.46 -54.34
CA HIS A 85 -14.89 -23.16 -55.60
C HIS A 85 -16.36 -23.02 -56.07
N SER A 86 -17.28 -22.68 -55.17
CA SER A 86 -18.72 -22.67 -55.46
C SER A 86 -19.32 -21.29 -55.79
N SER A 87 -18.65 -20.15 -55.53
CA SER A 87 -19.38 -18.86 -55.57
C SER A 87 -18.64 -17.60 -56.06
N VAL A 88 -17.31 -17.53 -56.09
CA VAL A 88 -16.60 -16.28 -56.48
C VAL A 88 -15.29 -16.58 -57.22
N GLY A 89 -15.24 -16.30 -58.53
CA GLY A 89 -14.12 -16.58 -59.44
C GLY A 89 -12.81 -15.81 -59.19
N LEU A 90 -12.63 -15.19 -58.02
CA LEU A 90 -11.36 -14.62 -57.55
C LEU A 90 -10.50 -15.65 -56.81
N GLY A 91 -11.06 -16.81 -56.45
CA GLY A 91 -10.44 -17.85 -55.64
C GLY A 91 -9.43 -18.76 -56.35
N ASP A 92 -9.40 -18.80 -57.68
CA ASP A 92 -8.53 -19.74 -58.42
C ASP A 92 -7.20 -19.12 -58.87
N SER A 93 -7.05 -17.80 -58.81
CA SER A 93 -5.77 -17.17 -59.10
C SER A 93 -4.83 -17.25 -57.88
N PRO A 94 -3.56 -17.67 -58.04
CA PRO A 94 -2.60 -17.72 -56.93
C PRO A 94 -2.45 -16.38 -56.22
N ILE A 95 -2.65 -15.28 -56.95
CA ILE A 95 -2.55 -13.91 -56.47
C ILE A 95 -3.76 -13.57 -55.58
N GLY A 96 -4.98 -13.92 -55.99
CA GLY A 96 -6.20 -13.69 -55.22
C GLY A 96 -6.20 -14.45 -53.88
N GLN A 97 -5.73 -15.70 -53.88
CA GLN A 97 -5.57 -16.48 -52.65
C GLN A 97 -4.55 -15.86 -51.70
N THR A 98 -3.42 -15.36 -52.24
CA THR A 98 -2.38 -14.71 -51.43
C THR A 98 -2.88 -13.42 -50.78
N ILE A 99 -3.65 -12.61 -51.52
CA ILE A 99 -4.24 -11.36 -51.00
C ILE A 99 -5.26 -11.67 -49.90
N LEU A 100 -6.16 -12.65 -50.12
CA LEU A 100 -7.17 -13.04 -49.14
C LEU A 100 -6.54 -13.56 -47.84
N LEU A 101 -5.52 -14.41 -47.92
CA LEU A 101 -4.79 -14.92 -46.75
C LEU A 101 -4.08 -13.81 -45.99
N SER A 102 -3.51 -12.83 -46.70
CA SER A 102 -2.84 -11.68 -46.08
C SER A 102 -3.83 -10.77 -45.33
N VAL A 103 -5.01 -10.53 -45.90
CA VAL A 103 -6.09 -9.76 -45.25
C VAL A 103 -6.61 -10.47 -44.00
N LEU A 104 -6.83 -11.79 -44.09
CA LEU A 104 -7.27 -12.58 -42.95
C LEU A 104 -6.22 -12.63 -41.83
N TYR A 105 -4.94 -12.78 -42.18
CA TYR A 105 -3.83 -12.71 -41.22
C TYR A 105 -3.80 -11.35 -40.48
N TYR A 106 -3.90 -10.24 -41.21
CA TYR A 106 -3.94 -8.90 -40.62
C TYR A 106 -5.16 -8.72 -39.71
N SER A 107 -6.33 -9.22 -40.12
CA SER A 107 -7.56 -9.15 -39.33
C SER A 107 -7.46 -9.93 -38.01
N GLY A 108 -6.85 -11.14 -38.03
CA GLY A 108 -6.64 -11.95 -36.84
C GLY A 108 -5.61 -11.35 -35.88
N PHE A 109 -4.55 -10.75 -36.41
CA PHE A 109 -3.56 -10.01 -35.62
C PHE A 109 -4.20 -8.79 -34.92
N MET A 110 -4.99 -8.00 -35.64
CA MET A 110 -5.69 -6.85 -35.08
C MET A 110 -6.72 -7.26 -34.02
N PHE A 111 -7.47 -8.34 -34.25
CA PHE A 111 -8.41 -8.87 -33.27
C PHE A 111 -7.72 -9.33 -31.98
N GLY A 112 -6.59 -10.04 -32.10
CA GLY A 112 -5.77 -10.44 -30.94
C GLY A 112 -5.19 -9.25 -30.17
N ALA A 113 -4.76 -8.19 -30.86
CA ALA A 113 -4.28 -6.96 -30.23
C ALA A 113 -5.39 -6.23 -29.47
N VAL A 114 -6.60 -6.16 -30.03
CA VAL A 114 -7.77 -5.54 -29.37
C VAL A 114 -8.20 -6.35 -28.14
N LEU A 115 -8.29 -7.69 -28.22
CA LEU A 115 -8.60 -8.53 -27.05
C LEU A 115 -7.54 -8.41 -25.94
N SER A 116 -6.26 -8.32 -26.30
CA SER A 116 -5.16 -8.09 -25.34
C SER A 116 -5.30 -6.72 -24.66
N TYR A 117 -5.72 -5.68 -25.39
CA TYR A 117 -5.98 -4.36 -24.82
C TYR A 117 -7.16 -4.38 -23.81
N PHE A 118 -8.26 -5.05 -24.15
CA PHE A 118 -9.43 -5.17 -23.26
C PHE A 118 -9.16 -6.02 -22.01
N SER A 119 -8.50 -7.16 -22.15
CA SER A 119 -8.12 -8.01 -21.00
C SER A 119 -7.09 -7.34 -20.08
N PHE A 120 -6.29 -6.39 -20.59
CA PHE A 120 -5.38 -5.59 -19.79
C PHE A 120 -6.08 -4.44 -19.05
N GLN A 121 -7.13 -3.83 -19.59
CA GLN A 121 -7.93 -2.85 -18.81
C GLN A 121 -8.60 -3.51 -17.60
N GLN A 122 -9.04 -4.76 -17.72
CA GLN A 122 -9.60 -5.51 -16.60
C GLN A 122 -8.53 -5.80 -15.51
N LYS A 123 -7.28 -6.12 -15.91
CA LYS A 123 -6.14 -6.29 -14.98
C LYS A 123 -5.51 -4.99 -14.47
N ALA A 124 -5.69 -3.86 -15.18
CA ALA A 124 -5.28 -2.54 -14.72
C ALA A 124 -6.30 -1.95 -13.73
N GLY A 125 -7.57 -2.35 -13.82
CA GLY A 125 -8.59 -2.12 -12.78
C GLY A 125 -8.28 -2.87 -11.48
N ASP A 126 -7.77 -4.10 -11.57
CA ASP A 126 -7.37 -4.88 -10.39
C ASP A 126 -6.10 -4.34 -9.68
N LYS A 127 -5.15 -3.72 -10.40
CA LYS A 127 -3.96 -3.13 -9.76
C LYS A 127 -4.25 -1.89 -8.89
N LYS A 128 -5.32 -1.15 -9.17
CA LYS A 128 -5.76 -0.05 -8.32
C LYS A 128 -6.53 -0.55 -7.08
N SER A 129 -7.13 -1.74 -7.18
CA SER A 129 -7.68 -2.47 -6.04
C SER A 129 -6.59 -3.17 -5.21
N GLU A 130 -5.45 -3.53 -5.80
CA GLU A 130 -4.30 -4.14 -5.11
C GLU A 130 -3.58 -3.14 -4.18
N SER A 131 -3.56 -1.85 -4.52
CA SER A 131 -3.12 -0.77 -3.62
C SER A 131 -4.09 -0.48 -2.47
N ILE A 132 -5.34 -0.94 -2.55
CA ILE A 132 -6.34 -0.85 -1.47
C ILE A 132 -6.37 -2.17 -0.66
N ALA A 133 -6.10 -3.32 -1.29
CA ALA A 133 -6.01 -4.63 -0.63
C ALA A 133 -4.66 -4.90 0.06
N LEU A 134 -3.58 -4.18 -0.28
CA LEU A 134 -2.33 -4.17 0.50
C LEU A 134 -2.52 -3.55 1.90
N ILE A 135 -3.62 -2.85 2.14
CA ILE A 135 -4.00 -2.30 3.45
C ILE A 135 -4.69 -3.39 4.31
N THR A 136 -5.22 -4.46 3.71
CA THR A 136 -5.94 -5.52 4.44
C THR A 136 -5.04 -6.71 4.78
N SER A 137 -4.04 -6.43 5.63
CA SER A 137 -3.45 -7.32 6.65
C SER A 137 -2.09 -6.73 7.05
N GLU A 138 -2.05 -5.45 7.45
CA GLU A 138 -0.83 -4.91 8.07
C GLU A 138 -0.56 -5.73 9.33
N LYS A 139 0.48 -6.58 9.27
CA LYS A 139 1.02 -7.27 10.43
C LYS A 139 1.55 -6.23 11.39
N LYS A 140 1.19 -6.33 12.66
CA LYS A 140 1.61 -5.39 13.70
C LYS A 140 2.25 -6.17 14.84
N ILE A 141 3.53 -5.90 15.10
CA ILE A 141 4.28 -6.55 16.18
C ILE A 141 4.23 -5.70 17.44
N CYS A 142 3.91 -6.32 18.56
CA CYS A 142 3.81 -5.65 19.86
C CYS A 142 5.08 -5.81 20.67
N ASP A 143 5.49 -4.71 21.31
CA ASP A 143 6.51 -4.68 22.34
C ASP A 143 5.90 -4.86 23.75
N THR A 144 6.70 -5.35 24.70
CA THR A 144 6.40 -5.50 26.12
C THR A 144 5.82 -4.23 26.74
N SER A 145 6.36 -3.06 26.37
CA SER A 145 5.92 -1.75 26.89
C SER A 145 4.43 -1.46 26.64
N VAL A 146 3.92 -1.89 25.49
CA VAL A 146 2.52 -1.67 25.07
C VAL A 146 1.59 -2.65 25.75
N LEU A 147 2.02 -3.90 25.90
CA LEU A 147 1.23 -4.93 26.56
C LEU A 147 1.01 -4.61 28.05
N ILE A 148 2.04 -4.09 28.73
CA ILE A 148 1.94 -3.68 30.15
C ILE A 148 1.03 -2.46 30.35
N ASP A 149 1.06 -1.51 29.39
CA ASP A 149 0.24 -0.29 29.43
C ASP A 149 -1.27 -0.63 29.35
N GLY A 150 -1.62 -1.56 28.46
CA GLY A 150 -2.96 -2.14 28.35
C GLY A 150 -3.93 -1.39 27.44
N ARG A 151 -3.67 -0.12 27.09
CA ARG A 151 -4.55 0.67 26.20
C ARG A 151 -4.71 0.07 24.80
N LEU A 152 -3.78 -0.80 24.38
CA LEU A 152 -3.89 -1.53 23.12
C LEU A 152 -5.14 -2.43 23.08
N ALA A 153 -5.47 -3.11 24.20
CA ALA A 153 -6.66 -3.94 24.27
C ALA A 153 -7.94 -3.10 24.23
N ASP A 154 -7.96 -1.96 24.91
CA ASP A 154 -9.11 -1.04 24.87
C ASP A 154 -9.34 -0.48 23.46
N MET A 155 -8.26 -0.20 22.71
CA MET A 155 -8.34 0.19 21.30
C MET A 155 -8.85 -0.93 20.40
N ALA A 156 -8.45 -2.17 20.67
CA ALA A 156 -8.93 -3.33 19.94
C ALA A 156 -10.43 -3.56 20.18
N ASP A 157 -10.88 -3.47 21.43
CA ASP A 157 -12.30 -3.58 21.79
C ASP A 157 -13.14 -2.46 21.15
N ALA A 158 -12.59 -1.26 21.04
CA ALA A 158 -13.24 -0.14 20.36
C ALA A 158 -13.24 -0.26 18.82
N GLY A 159 -12.63 -1.30 18.25
CA GLY A 159 -12.60 -1.56 16.81
C GLY A 159 -11.60 -0.69 16.03
N PHE A 160 -10.66 -0.02 16.70
CA PHE A 160 -9.63 0.82 16.08
C PHE A 160 -8.37 0.04 15.70
N LEU A 161 -8.31 -1.26 16.00
CA LEU A 161 -7.16 -2.12 15.69
C LEU A 161 -7.54 -3.14 14.62
N ASP A 162 -6.86 -3.07 13.47
CA ASP A 162 -7.06 -3.97 12.34
C ASP A 162 -5.83 -4.85 12.08
N GLY A 163 -5.97 -5.83 11.18
CA GLY A 163 -4.87 -6.71 10.76
C GLY A 163 -4.49 -7.78 11.80
N GLU A 164 -3.30 -8.35 11.61
CA GLU A 164 -2.78 -9.42 12.47
C GLU A 164 -1.86 -8.85 13.54
N ILE A 165 -2.19 -9.08 14.80
CA ILE A 165 -1.35 -8.73 15.94
C ILE A 165 -0.38 -9.88 16.22
N ILE A 166 0.90 -9.54 16.30
CA ILE A 166 2.00 -10.49 16.43
C ILE A 166 2.67 -10.24 17.77
N ILE A 167 2.62 -11.25 18.63
CA ILE A 167 3.23 -11.23 19.97
C ILE A 167 4.25 -12.37 20.02
N PRO A 168 5.53 -12.12 19.69
CA PRO A 168 6.53 -13.18 19.60
C PRO A 168 6.74 -13.90 20.93
N GLN A 169 7.12 -15.18 20.88
CA GLN A 169 7.35 -15.98 22.09
C GLN A 169 8.39 -15.35 23.03
N PHE A 170 9.40 -14.64 22.50
CA PHE A 170 10.40 -13.98 23.32
C PHE A 170 9.84 -12.80 24.14
N ILE A 171 8.78 -12.12 23.66
CA ILE A 171 8.07 -11.08 24.42
C ILE A 171 7.29 -11.70 25.57
N LEU A 172 6.65 -12.85 25.34
CA LEU A 172 5.98 -13.58 26.43
C LEU A 172 6.96 -14.03 27.52
N ARG A 173 8.17 -14.48 27.13
CA ARG A 173 9.22 -14.83 28.09
C ARG A 173 9.73 -13.61 28.87
N GLU A 174 9.84 -12.45 28.22
CA GLU A 174 10.19 -11.21 28.91
C GLU A 174 9.11 -10.80 29.93
N LEU A 175 7.83 -10.85 29.54
CA LEU A 175 6.71 -10.60 30.45
C LEU A 175 6.70 -11.56 31.64
N GLN A 176 6.97 -12.86 31.41
CA GLN A 176 7.11 -13.85 32.48
C GLN A 176 8.27 -13.52 33.42
N SER A 177 9.45 -13.20 32.89
CA SER A 177 10.61 -12.77 33.68
C SER A 177 10.30 -11.54 34.55
N ILE A 178 9.53 -10.59 34.02
CA ILE A 178 9.05 -9.42 34.77
C ILE A 178 8.03 -9.85 35.86
N ALA A 179 7.12 -10.78 35.54
CA ALA A 179 6.11 -11.32 36.45
C ALA A 179 6.70 -12.13 37.62
N ASP A 180 7.90 -12.69 37.43
CA ASP A 180 8.66 -13.46 38.43
C ASP A 180 9.68 -12.62 39.21
N SER A 181 9.75 -11.31 38.95
CA SER A 181 10.69 -10.40 39.60
C SER A 181 10.54 -10.38 41.14
N ALA A 182 11.60 -10.09 41.90
CA ALA A 182 11.51 -9.90 43.35
C ALA A 182 10.79 -8.59 43.75
N ASP A 183 10.65 -7.64 42.81
CA ASP A 183 9.95 -6.38 43.01
C ASP A 183 8.43 -6.55 42.76
N GLN A 184 7.60 -6.27 43.76
CA GLN A 184 6.14 -6.38 43.67
C GLN A 184 5.53 -5.54 42.54
N LEU A 185 6.03 -4.32 42.31
CA LEU A 185 5.51 -3.44 41.26
C LEU A 185 5.83 -4.00 39.88
N LYS A 186 7.05 -4.53 39.69
CA LYS A 186 7.43 -5.22 38.44
C LYS A 186 6.58 -6.47 38.24
N ARG A 187 6.42 -7.31 39.26
CA ARG A 187 5.56 -8.51 39.19
C ARG A 187 4.14 -8.18 38.75
N ASN A 188 3.52 -7.18 39.37
CA ASN A 188 2.16 -6.74 39.04
C ASN A 188 2.06 -6.28 37.59
N ARG A 189 3.06 -5.54 37.10
CA ARG A 189 3.13 -5.10 35.69
C ARG A 189 3.28 -6.28 34.73
N GLY A 190 4.15 -7.24 35.03
CA GLY A 190 4.34 -8.43 34.19
C GLY A 190 3.07 -9.29 34.09
N ARG A 191 2.42 -9.55 35.23
CA ARG A 191 1.12 -10.25 35.28
C ARG A 191 0.05 -9.53 34.47
N ARG A 192 -0.07 -8.20 34.65
CA ARG A 192 -0.98 -7.37 33.86
C ARG A 192 -0.71 -7.50 32.36
N GLY A 193 0.55 -7.49 31.93
CA GLY A 193 0.89 -7.67 30.52
C GLY A 193 0.44 -9.03 29.97
N LEU A 194 0.59 -10.11 30.73
CA LEU A 194 0.08 -11.44 30.36
C LEU A 194 -1.45 -11.48 30.29
N ASP A 195 -2.14 -10.82 31.23
CA ASP A 195 -3.60 -10.70 31.21
C ASP A 195 -4.10 -9.95 29.97
N ILE A 196 -3.37 -8.90 29.54
CA ILE A 196 -3.67 -8.16 28.31
C ILE A 196 -3.46 -9.00 27.06
N VAL A 197 -2.40 -9.83 27.01
CA VAL A 197 -2.21 -10.80 25.90
C VAL A 197 -3.41 -11.73 25.82
N LYS A 198 -3.88 -12.27 26.95
CA LYS A 198 -5.04 -13.16 26.98
C LYS A 198 -6.30 -12.44 26.52
N ARG A 199 -6.55 -11.22 27.02
CA ARG A 199 -7.67 -10.38 26.58
C ARG A 199 -7.64 -10.17 25.07
N LEU A 200 -6.50 -9.79 24.49
CA LEU A 200 -6.37 -9.60 23.04
C LEU A 200 -6.72 -10.87 22.23
N GLN A 201 -6.40 -12.06 22.73
CA GLN A 201 -6.75 -13.32 22.07
C GLN A 201 -8.25 -13.64 22.14
N ASP A 202 -8.96 -13.11 23.15
CA ASP A 202 -10.38 -13.36 23.38
C ASP A 202 -11.27 -12.34 22.63
N ILE A 203 -10.70 -11.31 21.99
CA ILE A 203 -11.43 -10.32 21.19
C ILE A 203 -11.89 -10.94 19.88
N GLU A 204 -13.21 -10.97 19.65
CA GLU A 204 -13.79 -11.45 18.41
C GLU A 204 -13.38 -10.57 17.22
N GLY A 205 -12.94 -11.20 16.13
CA GLY A 205 -12.52 -10.50 14.92
C GLY A 205 -11.08 -9.99 14.93
N LEU A 206 -10.37 -10.04 16.06
CA LEU A 206 -8.94 -9.73 16.13
C LEU A 206 -8.10 -10.99 15.91
N LYS A 207 -7.23 -10.98 14.89
CA LYS A 207 -6.29 -12.08 14.66
C LYS A 207 -5.03 -11.86 15.48
N VAL A 208 -4.80 -12.70 16.49
CA VAL A 208 -3.55 -12.70 17.29
C VAL A 208 -2.71 -13.93 16.96
N SER A 209 -1.44 -13.73 16.64
CA SER A 209 -0.46 -14.79 16.39
C SER A 209 0.73 -14.70 17.34
N ILE A 210 1.22 -15.87 17.76
CA ILE A 210 2.37 -15.99 18.67
C ILE A 210 3.43 -16.84 17.95
N PRO A 211 4.26 -16.23 17.08
CA PRO A 211 5.29 -16.97 16.38
C PRO A 211 6.39 -17.40 17.33
N ALA A 212 6.90 -18.62 17.12
CA ALA A 212 8.07 -19.15 17.82
C ALA A 212 9.41 -18.67 17.23
N THR A 213 9.37 -17.82 16.19
CA THR A 213 10.56 -17.23 15.56
C THR A 213 11.39 -16.48 16.60
N ASP A 214 12.67 -16.81 16.67
CA ASP A 214 13.64 -16.21 17.58
C ASP A 214 14.95 -15.98 16.82
N PHE A 215 15.76 -15.05 17.32
CA PHE A 215 17.08 -14.71 16.77
C PHE A 215 18.13 -15.00 17.85
N PRO A 216 18.66 -16.24 17.95
CA PRO A 216 19.58 -16.64 19.02
C PRO A 216 20.89 -15.87 19.03
N SER A 217 21.30 -15.31 17.88
CA SER A 217 22.49 -14.47 17.75
C SER A 217 22.35 -13.13 18.47
N GLU A 218 21.12 -12.67 18.72
CA GLU A 218 20.87 -11.41 19.42
C GLU A 218 20.44 -11.63 20.87
N LYS A 219 21.02 -10.84 21.76
CA LYS A 219 20.70 -10.89 23.20
C LYS A 219 19.57 -9.93 23.57
N GLU A 220 19.55 -8.77 22.94
CA GLU A 220 18.61 -7.70 23.27
C GLU A 220 17.24 -7.95 22.61
N VAL A 221 16.19 -7.94 23.41
CA VAL A 221 14.81 -8.21 22.96
C VAL A 221 14.36 -7.17 21.92
N ASP A 222 14.69 -5.92 22.14
CA ASP A 222 14.44 -4.79 21.23
C ASP A 222 15.02 -5.06 19.83
N HIS A 223 16.26 -5.57 19.75
CA HIS A 223 16.88 -5.90 18.47
C HIS A 223 16.17 -7.07 17.78
N LYS A 224 15.73 -8.09 18.53
CA LYS A 224 14.92 -9.19 17.99
C LYS A 224 13.59 -8.69 17.42
N LEU A 225 12.92 -7.75 18.09
CA LEU A 225 11.70 -7.11 17.60
C LEU A 225 11.93 -6.42 16.25
N LEU A 226 13.00 -5.63 16.15
CA LEU A 226 13.31 -4.90 14.92
C LEU A 226 13.66 -5.85 13.76
N LEU A 227 14.43 -6.91 14.03
CA LEU A 227 14.74 -7.92 13.02
C LEU A 227 13.48 -8.67 12.55
N LEU A 228 12.63 -9.08 13.49
CA LEU A 228 11.37 -9.72 13.14
C LEU A 228 10.49 -8.78 12.32
N ALA A 229 10.32 -7.53 12.75
CA ALA A 229 9.53 -6.53 12.03
C ALA A 229 9.97 -6.37 10.57
N LEU A 230 11.29 -6.37 10.31
CA LEU A 230 11.84 -6.32 8.95
C LEU A 230 11.59 -7.61 8.16
N ASP A 231 11.83 -8.77 8.78
CA ASP A 231 11.69 -10.08 8.14
C ASP A 231 10.25 -10.34 7.66
N ILE A 232 9.26 -9.99 8.49
CA ILE A 232 7.84 -10.20 8.16
C ILE A 232 7.14 -8.95 7.62
N ASN A 233 7.88 -7.87 7.35
CA ASN A 233 7.38 -6.57 6.89
C ASN A 233 6.19 -6.05 7.74
N ALA A 234 6.37 -6.06 9.07
CA ALA A 234 5.38 -5.66 10.05
C ALA A 234 5.64 -4.25 10.60
N SER A 235 4.56 -3.58 11.02
CA SER A 235 4.64 -2.33 11.77
C SER A 235 4.89 -2.60 13.25
N LEU A 236 5.73 -1.81 13.89
CA LEU A 236 6.02 -1.92 15.32
C LEU A 236 5.03 -1.10 16.15
N ILE A 237 4.32 -1.72 17.09
CA ILE A 237 3.56 -1.03 18.13
C ILE A 237 4.42 -0.95 19.39
N THR A 238 4.83 0.26 19.78
CA THR A 238 5.65 0.49 20.99
C THR A 238 5.32 1.81 21.68
N ASN A 239 5.45 1.84 23.00
CA ASN A 239 5.40 3.06 23.81
C ASN A 239 6.80 3.58 24.14
N ASP A 240 7.85 2.82 23.83
CA ASP A 240 9.23 3.21 24.08
C ASP A 240 9.71 4.24 23.03
N PHE A 241 10.18 5.38 23.52
CA PHE A 241 10.65 6.48 22.68
C PHE A 241 11.98 6.17 21.98
N ASN A 242 12.88 5.44 22.62
CA ASN A 242 14.16 5.04 22.06
C ASN A 242 13.96 3.97 20.98
N LEU A 243 13.14 2.95 21.25
CA LEU A 243 12.82 1.92 20.27
C LEU A 243 12.16 2.53 19.03
N ASN A 244 11.24 3.49 19.21
CA ASN A 244 10.62 4.26 18.13
C ASN A 244 11.67 4.98 17.25
N LYS A 245 12.66 5.65 17.84
CA LYS A 245 13.74 6.32 17.09
C LYS A 245 14.57 5.34 16.28
N VAL A 246 14.99 4.22 16.89
CA VAL A 246 15.81 3.20 16.21
C VAL A 246 15.03 2.54 15.07
N ALA A 247 13.75 2.22 15.29
CA ALA A 247 12.87 1.64 14.28
C ALA A 247 12.70 2.55 13.05
N LYS A 248 12.50 3.86 13.26
CA LYS A 248 12.40 4.84 12.17
C LYS A 248 13.67 4.93 11.32
N VAL A 249 14.86 4.85 11.94
CA VAL A 249 16.14 4.81 11.21
C VAL A 249 16.24 3.57 10.32
N ARG A 250 15.67 2.43 10.75
CA ARG A 250 15.59 1.18 9.98
C ARG A 250 14.41 1.13 9.00
N SER A 251 13.72 2.25 8.77
CA SER A 251 12.54 2.34 7.88
C SER A 251 11.39 1.41 8.27
N ILE A 252 11.26 1.08 9.56
CA ILE A 252 10.13 0.31 10.09
C ILE A 252 9.02 1.30 10.45
N LYS A 253 7.78 1.04 10.00
CA LYS A 253 6.59 1.82 10.39
C LYS A 253 6.34 1.63 11.88
N VAL A 254 6.24 2.73 12.63
CA VAL A 254 6.01 2.70 14.09
C VAL A 254 4.64 3.28 14.40
N LEU A 255 3.86 2.52 15.18
CA LEU A 255 2.57 2.92 15.75
C LEU A 255 2.78 3.16 17.26
N ASN A 256 2.92 4.42 17.66
CA ASN A 256 3.13 4.78 19.05
C ASN A 256 1.80 5.22 19.69
N LEU A 257 1.40 4.58 20.79
CA LEU A 257 0.11 4.89 21.43
C LEU A 257 0.10 6.27 22.06
N ASN A 258 1.24 6.77 22.54
CA ASN A 258 1.32 8.13 23.09
C ASN A 258 1.14 9.18 22.00
N ASP A 259 1.65 8.93 20.79
CA ASP A 259 1.42 9.81 19.63
C ASP A 259 -0.07 9.83 19.26
N LEU A 260 -0.73 8.67 19.26
CA LEU A 260 -2.17 8.56 19.02
C LEU A 260 -3.00 9.31 20.08
N VAL A 261 -2.71 9.11 21.36
CA VAL A 261 -3.41 9.78 22.46
C VAL A 261 -3.28 11.30 22.36
N ASN A 262 -2.09 11.79 21.99
CA ASN A 262 -1.88 13.22 21.76
C ASN A 262 -2.64 13.76 20.55
N ALA A 263 -2.86 12.94 19.52
CA ALA A 263 -3.67 13.28 18.35
C ALA A 263 -5.18 13.30 18.66
N LEU A 264 -5.64 12.48 19.62
CA LEU A 264 -7.04 12.41 20.06
C LEU A 264 -7.43 13.51 21.07
N LYS A 265 -6.46 14.21 21.66
CA LYS A 265 -6.72 15.35 22.56
C LYS A 265 -7.48 16.45 21.84
N THR A 266 -8.61 16.86 22.42
CA THR A 266 -9.52 17.89 21.90
C THR A 266 -8.77 19.12 21.41
N ILE A 267 -9.15 19.61 20.23
CA ILE A 267 -8.63 20.85 19.65
C ILE A 267 -9.68 21.91 19.90
N TYR A 268 -9.34 22.91 20.71
CA TYR A 268 -10.14 24.12 20.81
C TYR A 268 -9.80 25.07 19.67
N LEU A 269 -10.71 25.97 19.31
CA LEU A 269 -10.49 27.04 18.33
C LEU A 269 -10.62 28.42 18.99
N PRO A 270 -9.93 29.46 18.47
CA PRO A 270 -10.21 30.83 18.86
C PRO A 270 -11.69 31.16 18.72
N GLY A 271 -12.29 31.71 19.77
CA GLY A 271 -13.72 32.02 19.86
C GLY A 271 -14.56 30.95 20.56
N GLU A 272 -14.05 29.73 20.77
CA GLU A 272 -14.76 28.70 21.54
C GLU A 272 -14.76 29.02 23.04
N GLU A 273 -15.81 28.56 23.73
CA GLU A 273 -15.98 28.74 25.16
C GLU A 273 -15.49 27.52 25.91
N ILE A 274 -14.71 27.74 26.97
CA ILE A 274 -14.20 26.71 27.87
C ILE A 274 -14.64 27.00 29.29
N THR A 275 -15.02 25.95 30.03
CA THR A 275 -15.38 26.08 31.45
C THR A 275 -14.41 25.27 32.28
N VAL A 276 -13.59 25.94 33.08
CA VAL A 276 -12.52 25.31 33.86
C VAL A 276 -12.39 25.92 35.25
N PRO A 277 -11.99 25.16 36.27
CA PRO A 277 -11.68 25.70 37.59
C PRO A 277 -10.33 26.41 37.55
N VAL A 278 -10.30 27.70 37.93
CA VAL A 278 -9.03 28.41 38.06
C VAL A 278 -8.25 27.82 39.24
N THR A 279 -7.14 27.16 38.96
CA THR A 279 -6.35 26.44 39.97
C THR A 279 -5.44 27.38 40.75
N ARG A 280 -4.82 28.36 40.07
CA ARG A 280 -3.87 29.31 40.70
C ARG A 280 -3.72 30.60 39.90
N ALA A 281 -3.11 31.62 40.51
CA ALA A 281 -2.71 32.83 39.80
C ALA A 281 -1.56 32.54 38.81
N GLY A 282 -1.59 33.26 37.69
CA GLY A 282 -0.61 33.19 36.62
C GLY A 282 0.64 34.01 36.88
N LYS A 283 1.54 34.04 35.89
CA LYS A 283 2.81 34.77 35.99
C LYS A 283 2.61 36.27 35.78
N GLU A 284 1.70 36.64 34.90
CA GLU A 284 1.38 38.04 34.62
C GLU A 284 0.26 38.57 35.53
N PRO A 285 0.25 39.88 35.87
CA PRO A 285 -0.81 40.46 36.69
C PRO A 285 -2.19 40.23 36.07
N GLY A 286 -3.16 39.77 36.88
CA GLY A 286 -4.52 39.49 36.44
C GLY A 286 -4.74 38.11 35.79
N GLN A 287 -3.67 37.38 35.49
CA GLN A 287 -3.74 36.06 34.86
C GLN A 287 -4.15 34.95 35.85
N GLY A 288 -5.02 34.05 35.42
CA GLY A 288 -5.30 32.78 36.09
C GLY A 288 -4.75 31.60 35.29
N ILE A 289 -4.45 30.50 35.97
CA ILE A 289 -4.06 29.23 35.35
C ILE A 289 -5.06 28.16 35.76
N ALA A 290 -5.55 27.44 34.77
CA ALA A 290 -6.38 26.24 34.91
C ALA A 290 -5.78 25.10 34.07
N TYR A 291 -6.29 23.89 34.28
CA TYR A 291 -5.93 22.72 33.50
C TYR A 291 -7.19 22.02 33.03
N LEU A 292 -7.19 21.58 31.77
CA LEU A 292 -8.20 20.66 31.25
C LEU A 292 -7.95 19.24 31.80
N ASP A 293 -8.93 18.36 31.62
CA ASP A 293 -8.86 16.96 32.07
C ASP A 293 -7.69 16.20 31.44
N ASP A 294 -7.25 16.60 30.24
CA ASP A 294 -6.12 16.03 29.52
C ASP A 294 -4.76 16.63 29.91
N GLY A 295 -4.75 17.53 30.90
CA GLY A 295 -3.58 18.24 31.41
C GLY A 295 -3.16 19.47 30.58
N THR A 296 -3.90 19.84 29.53
CA THR A 296 -3.61 21.04 28.74
C THR A 296 -3.75 22.30 29.62
N MET A 297 -2.70 23.12 29.64
CA MET A 297 -2.69 24.33 30.47
C MET A 297 -3.53 25.43 29.81
N VAL A 298 -4.49 25.96 30.56
CA VAL A 298 -5.32 27.08 30.17
C VAL A 298 -4.86 28.31 30.94
N VAL A 299 -4.40 29.30 30.20
CA VAL A 299 -3.97 30.61 30.69
C VAL A 299 -5.09 31.61 30.43
N MET A 300 -5.60 32.23 31.48
CA MET A 300 -6.80 33.06 31.42
C MET A 300 -6.51 34.49 31.84
N ASP A 301 -6.71 35.44 30.94
CA ASP A 301 -6.72 36.87 31.25
C ASP A 301 -7.95 37.22 32.11
N GLY A 302 -7.74 37.93 33.21
CA GLY A 302 -8.77 38.22 34.23
C GLY A 302 -9.07 37.07 35.20
N GLY A 303 -8.38 35.93 35.08
CA GLY A 303 -8.63 34.74 35.91
C GLY A 303 -8.11 34.83 37.35
N ALA A 304 -7.15 35.72 37.66
CA ALA A 304 -6.50 35.77 38.99
C ALA A 304 -7.48 35.99 40.15
N ASN A 305 -8.54 36.76 39.93
CA ASN A 305 -9.55 37.07 40.95
C ASN A 305 -10.55 35.93 41.19
N HIS A 306 -10.47 34.86 40.39
CA HIS A 306 -11.40 33.75 40.40
C HIS A 306 -10.74 32.41 40.77
N VAL A 307 -9.55 32.44 41.38
CA VAL A 307 -8.88 31.23 41.89
C VAL A 307 -9.80 30.45 42.82
N GLY A 308 -9.88 29.14 42.59
CA GLY A 308 -10.77 28.20 43.28
C GLY A 308 -12.20 28.14 42.73
N LYS A 309 -12.55 28.94 41.71
CA LYS A 309 -13.91 28.98 41.13
C LYS A 309 -13.94 28.40 39.72
N MET A 310 -15.08 27.82 39.35
CA MET A 310 -15.40 27.48 37.96
C MET A 310 -15.68 28.75 37.17
N VAL A 311 -15.00 28.90 36.03
CA VAL A 311 -15.09 30.08 35.19
C VAL A 311 -15.31 29.68 33.74
N LYS A 312 -16.21 30.42 33.08
CA LYS A 312 -16.39 30.38 31.63
C LYS A 312 -15.45 31.41 30.97
N ALA A 313 -14.66 30.97 30.00
CA ALA A 313 -13.70 31.81 29.31
C ALA A 313 -13.73 31.53 27.81
N THR A 314 -13.45 32.55 27.01
CA THR A 314 -13.37 32.43 25.56
C THR A 314 -11.92 32.24 25.14
N VAL A 315 -11.65 31.22 24.33
CA VAL A 315 -10.32 30.93 23.79
C VAL A 315 -9.91 32.07 22.86
N THR A 316 -8.75 32.67 23.10
CA THR A 316 -8.20 33.76 22.29
C THR A 316 -7.11 33.26 21.35
N ASN A 317 -6.21 32.41 21.83
CA ASN A 317 -5.12 31.86 21.02
C ASN A 317 -4.63 30.52 21.58
N ILE A 318 -3.94 29.74 20.76
CA ILE A 318 -3.37 28.44 21.15
C ILE A 318 -1.90 28.45 20.80
N HIS A 319 -1.07 28.15 21.79
CA HIS A 319 0.37 28.04 21.61
C HIS A 319 0.82 26.60 21.85
N GLN A 320 1.50 26.03 20.85
CA GLN A 320 2.21 24.78 21.01
C GLN A 320 3.59 25.05 21.64
N THR A 321 3.92 24.34 22.71
CA THR A 321 5.24 24.33 23.35
C THR A 321 5.86 22.94 23.28
N THR A 322 7.14 22.82 23.64
CA THR A 322 7.84 21.52 23.75
C THR A 322 7.26 20.61 24.83
N ALA A 323 6.65 21.18 25.87
CA ALA A 323 6.00 20.43 26.95
C ALA A 323 4.53 20.09 26.67
N GLY A 324 3.95 20.62 25.59
CA GLY A 324 2.55 20.39 25.23
C GLY A 324 1.83 21.63 24.72
N ARG A 325 0.50 21.56 24.68
CA ARG A 325 -0.37 22.66 24.24
C ARG A 325 -0.69 23.60 25.41
N MET A 326 -0.74 24.89 25.11
CA MET A 326 -1.20 25.94 26.02
C MET A 326 -2.31 26.72 25.35
N ILE A 327 -3.44 26.87 26.03
CA ILE A 327 -4.61 27.60 25.54
C ILE A 327 -4.63 28.94 26.26
N PHE A 328 -4.63 30.03 25.50
CA PHE A 328 -4.88 31.37 26.01
C PHE A 328 -6.35 31.68 25.88
N SER A 329 -6.92 32.23 26.94
CA SER A 329 -8.33 32.55 27.03
C SER A 329 -8.55 33.86 27.77
N ARG A 330 -9.75 34.43 27.65
CA ARG A 330 -10.18 35.61 28.38
C ARG A 330 -11.41 35.28 29.20
N PHE A 331 -11.41 35.70 30.46
CA PHE A 331 -12.58 35.62 31.33
C PHE A 331 -13.80 36.27 30.65
N GLU A 332 -14.91 35.53 30.54
CA GLU A 332 -16.17 36.10 30.05
C GLU A 332 -16.96 36.64 31.25
N ASN A 333 -17.10 37.96 31.32
CA ASN A 333 -17.93 38.59 32.34
C ASN A 333 -19.39 38.50 31.90
N ILE A 334 -20.18 37.65 32.55
CA ILE A 334 -21.61 37.36 32.23
C ILE A 334 -22.50 38.64 32.30
N SER A 335 -21.97 39.77 32.76
CA SER A 335 -22.72 41.03 32.92
C SER A 335 -22.98 41.86 31.65
N LYS A 336 -22.65 41.41 30.43
CA LYS A 336 -22.74 42.26 29.22
C LYS A 336 -23.41 41.68 27.96
N ARG A 337 -24.30 40.69 28.06
CA ARG A 337 -25.04 40.17 26.88
C ARG A 337 -26.55 40.44 26.84
N ASN A 338 -27.11 41.13 27.84
CA ASN A 338 -28.55 41.49 27.87
C ASN A 338 -28.80 42.96 27.46
N GLY A 339 -28.17 43.45 26.39
CA GLY A 339 -28.18 44.88 26.09
C GLY A 339 -28.13 45.26 24.63
N GLU A 340 -28.70 44.45 23.72
CA GLU A 340 -29.09 44.91 22.38
C GLU A 340 -30.43 44.22 22.04
N GLU A 341 -31.52 44.96 22.30
CA GLU A 341 -32.86 44.76 21.71
C GLU A 341 -32.87 45.22 20.25
#